data_AF-A0A946EEG9-F1
#
_entry.id   AF-A0A946EEG9-F1
#
_cell.length_a   1.000
_cell.length_b   1.000
_cell.length_c   1.000
_cell.angle_alpha   90.00
_cell.angle_beta   90.00
_cell.angle_gamma   90.00
#
_symmetry.space_group_name_H-M   'P 1'
#
loop_
_entity.id
_entity.type
_entity.pdbx_description
1 polymer ?
#
loop_
_entity_poly.entity_id
_entity_poly.type
_entity_poly.pdbx_seq_one_letter_code
_entity_poly.pdbx_strand_id
1 'polypeptide(L)'
;MFLKNSWYVAGWSKDYQKELRAQMLLGERIVFYRRLDGLPVALEDACPHRKLPLSQGLLQENRVVCGYHGLTFDCTGACVGAPTQRGSIPKRAVVKSYPVVDRYRLLWIWMGDPKKANPDDIFEIENFDNPEWGYTDGGVLPIECNYLWVVDNLLDPSHVAWVHVTSFAGSGTDDQPLDLEKTEKGVIVSRWIYDQPPSPYYKDLVKFEGNCDRKQHYEMCIPGIALNKSVYTPPGTG
;
A
#
# COMPACT_ATOMS: atom_id res chain seq x y z
N MET A 1 -8.93 -5.66 -15.18
CA MET A 1 -8.13 -6.86 -14.87
C MET A 1 -7.14 -6.49 -13.77
N PHE A 2 -6.90 -7.36 -12.78
CA PHE A 2 -5.98 -7.09 -11.66
C PHE A 2 -4.85 -8.12 -11.61
N LEU A 3 -3.65 -7.70 -11.22
CA LEU A 3 -2.51 -8.58 -11.02
C LEU A 3 -2.54 -9.18 -9.61
N LYS A 4 -3.15 -10.34 -9.44
CA LYS A 4 -3.38 -10.89 -8.09
C LYS A 4 -2.13 -11.44 -7.40
N ASN A 5 -1.13 -11.91 -8.15
CA ASN A 5 0.12 -12.42 -7.59
C ASN A 5 1.11 -11.27 -7.34
N SER A 6 0.69 -10.32 -6.50
CA SER A 6 1.48 -9.15 -6.12
C SER A 6 1.00 -8.64 -4.76
N TRP A 7 1.90 -7.99 -4.02
CA TRP A 7 1.55 -7.30 -2.79
C TRP A 7 0.90 -5.95 -3.10
N TYR A 8 -0.25 -5.70 -2.47
CA TYR A 8 -0.92 -4.41 -2.49
C TYR A 8 -0.96 -3.83 -1.07
N VAL A 9 -0.89 -2.50 -0.96
CA VAL A 9 -1.22 -1.79 0.26
C VAL A 9 -2.74 -1.82 0.44
N ALA A 10 -3.22 -2.45 1.51
CA ALA A 10 -4.61 -2.35 1.92
C ALA A 10 -4.91 -0.97 2.52
N GLY A 11 -3.98 -0.43 3.31
CA GLY A 11 -4.08 0.88 3.93
C GLY A 11 -3.00 1.10 4.98
N TRP A 12 -3.17 2.13 5.81
CA TRP A 12 -2.29 2.35 6.95
C TRP A 12 -2.45 1.27 8.00
N SER A 13 -1.33 0.71 8.47
CA SER A 13 -1.33 -0.35 9.49
C SER A 13 -2.08 0.05 10.77
N LYS A 14 -2.00 1.32 11.15
CA LYS A 14 -2.71 1.91 12.31
C LYS A 14 -4.23 1.94 12.17
N ASP A 15 -4.76 1.80 10.96
CA ASP A 15 -6.21 1.86 10.70
C ASP A 15 -6.89 0.51 10.93
N TYR A 16 -6.12 -0.56 11.09
CA TYR A 16 -6.63 -1.91 11.34
C TYR A 16 -6.32 -2.29 12.78
N GLN A 17 -7.34 -2.36 13.62
CA GLN A 17 -7.21 -2.61 15.05
C GLN A 17 -7.89 -3.94 15.44
N LYS A 18 -8.12 -4.15 16.73
CA LYS A 18 -8.84 -5.32 17.27
C LYS A 18 -10.36 -5.19 17.07
N GLU A 19 -10.76 -4.88 15.84
CA GLU A 19 -12.13 -4.70 15.39
C GLU A 19 -12.27 -5.18 13.95
N LEU A 20 -13.48 -5.53 13.53
CA LEU A 20 -13.74 -5.97 12.16
C LEU A 20 -13.84 -4.75 11.24
N ARG A 21 -12.99 -4.71 10.22
CA ARG A 21 -12.97 -3.64 9.22
C ARG A 21 -13.18 -4.20 7.83
N ALA A 22 -14.29 -3.83 7.20
CA ALA A 22 -14.59 -4.20 5.82
C ALA A 22 -13.84 -3.31 4.83
N GLN A 23 -13.37 -3.90 3.73
CA GLN A 23 -12.81 -3.16 2.60
C GLN A 23 -12.98 -3.95 1.30
N MET A 24 -13.14 -3.23 0.19
CA MET A 24 -13.13 -3.83 -1.14
C MET A 24 -11.76 -3.62 -1.78
N LEU A 25 -11.11 -4.70 -2.18
CA LEU A 25 -9.81 -4.69 -2.85
C LEU A 25 -9.85 -5.62 -4.06
N LEU A 26 -9.39 -5.13 -5.21
CA LEU A 26 -9.33 -5.88 -6.47
C LEU A 26 -10.67 -6.57 -6.86
N GLY A 27 -11.80 -5.95 -6.50
CA GLY A 27 -13.15 -6.46 -6.73
C GLY A 27 -13.64 -7.52 -5.74
N GLU A 28 -12.86 -7.86 -4.71
CA GLU A 28 -13.24 -8.81 -3.65
C GLU A 28 -13.50 -8.05 -2.34
N ARG A 29 -14.47 -8.51 -1.53
CA ARG A 29 -14.76 -7.96 -0.20
C ARG A 29 -13.95 -8.69 0.85
N ILE A 30 -13.25 -7.93 1.70
CA ILE A 30 -12.30 -8.42 2.69
C ILE A 30 -12.69 -7.87 4.05
N VAL A 31 -12.62 -8.71 5.08
CA VAL A 31 -12.69 -8.29 6.47
C VAL A 31 -11.31 -8.42 7.10
N PHE A 32 -10.80 -7.31 7.58
CA PHE A 32 -9.54 -7.21 8.30
C PHE A 32 -9.79 -7.11 9.80
N TYR A 33 -8.86 -7.64 10.59
CA TYR A 33 -8.79 -7.40 12.04
C TYR A 33 -7.38 -7.73 12.55
N ARG A 34 -7.07 -7.31 13.78
CA ARG A 34 -5.89 -7.78 14.50
C ARG A 34 -6.25 -8.78 15.57
N ARG A 35 -5.42 -9.82 15.65
CA ARG A 35 -5.41 -10.76 16.77
C ARG A 35 -4.99 -10.07 18.06
N LEU A 36 -5.19 -10.76 19.18
CA LEU A 36 -4.76 -10.31 20.50
C LEU A 36 -3.25 -10.07 20.60
N ASP A 37 -2.44 -10.85 19.88
CA ASP A 37 -0.99 -10.71 19.75
C ASP A 37 -0.55 -9.63 18.75
N GLY A 38 -1.49 -8.90 18.15
CA GLY A 38 -1.22 -7.81 17.22
C GLY A 38 -1.05 -8.23 15.77
N LEU A 39 -0.96 -9.54 15.48
CA LEU A 39 -0.81 -10.02 14.10
C LEU A 39 -2.10 -9.73 13.29
N PRO A 40 -1.96 -9.18 12.07
CA PRO A 40 -3.10 -8.89 11.22
C PRO A 40 -3.70 -10.17 10.64
N VAL A 41 -5.00 -10.12 10.33
CA VAL A 41 -5.75 -11.18 9.64
C VAL A 41 -6.61 -10.54 8.57
N ALA A 42 -6.70 -11.19 7.41
CA ALA A 42 -7.63 -10.85 6.35
C ALA A 42 -8.39 -12.10 5.89
N LEU A 43 -9.71 -12.02 5.92
CA LEU A 43 -10.62 -13.07 5.47
C LEU A 43 -11.56 -12.51 4.38
N GLU A 44 -12.11 -13.39 3.54
CA GLU A 44 -13.21 -13.02 2.64
C GLU A 44 -14.40 -12.55 3.49
N ASP A 45 -14.95 -11.39 3.17
CA ASP A 45 -16.08 -10.82 3.88
C ASP A 45 -17.41 -11.43 3.41
N ALA A 46 -17.50 -12.76 3.44
CA ALA A 46 -18.67 -13.51 3.03
C ALA A 46 -18.72 -14.88 3.73
N CYS A 47 -19.70 -15.06 4.62
CA CYS A 47 -19.92 -16.34 5.28
C CYS A 47 -20.26 -17.43 4.24
N PRO A 48 -19.58 -18.60 4.23
CA PRO A 48 -19.82 -19.65 3.25
C PRO A 48 -21.23 -20.26 3.32
N HIS A 49 -21.97 -20.03 4.41
CA HIS A 49 -23.35 -20.52 4.54
C HIS A 49 -24.35 -19.77 3.64
N ARG A 50 -24.39 -18.43 3.72
CA ARG A 50 -25.38 -17.57 3.02
C ARG A 50 -24.81 -16.25 2.49
N LYS A 51 -23.48 -16.12 2.44
CA LYS A 51 -22.75 -14.96 1.91
C LYS A 51 -23.02 -13.63 2.62
N LEU A 52 -23.51 -13.67 3.87
CA LEU A 52 -23.60 -12.48 4.70
C LEU A 52 -22.19 -11.94 5.03
N PRO A 53 -22.00 -10.61 5.05
CA PRO A 53 -20.73 -10.01 5.45
C PRO A 53 -20.35 -10.45 6.87
N LEU A 54 -19.14 -10.98 7.02
CA LEU A 54 -18.56 -11.35 8.31
C LEU A 54 -18.18 -10.12 9.13
N SER A 55 -17.85 -9.01 8.46
CA SER A 55 -17.59 -7.70 9.04
C SER A 55 -18.77 -7.13 9.83
N GLN A 56 -19.99 -7.56 9.53
CA GLN A 56 -21.21 -7.21 10.28
C GLN A 56 -21.50 -8.21 11.44
N GLY A 57 -20.53 -9.08 11.74
CA GLY A 57 -20.58 -10.03 12.84
C GLY A 57 -19.93 -9.48 14.11
N LEU A 58 -19.36 -10.40 14.90
CA LEU A 58 -18.65 -10.09 16.13
C LEU A 58 -17.24 -10.67 16.08
N LEU A 59 -16.25 -9.86 16.45
CA LEU A 59 -14.91 -10.37 16.77
C LEU A 59 -14.90 -10.85 18.22
N GLN A 60 -14.75 -12.17 18.40
CA GLN A 60 -14.62 -12.79 19.71
C GLN A 60 -13.19 -13.34 19.84
N GLU A 61 -12.37 -12.66 20.64
CA GLU A 61 -10.93 -12.91 20.72
C GLU A 61 -10.27 -12.81 19.33
N ASN A 62 -9.83 -13.94 18.77
CA ASN A 62 -9.19 -14.03 17.45
C ASN A 62 -10.11 -14.61 16.37
N ARG A 63 -11.41 -14.75 16.67
CA ARG A 63 -12.38 -15.47 15.83
C ARG A 63 -13.52 -14.56 15.39
N VAL A 64 -13.96 -14.75 14.16
CA VAL A 64 -15.10 -14.00 13.61
C VAL A 64 -16.37 -14.84 13.74
N VAL A 65 -17.34 -14.34 14.49
CA VAL A 65 -18.67 -14.95 14.62
C VAL A 65 -19.60 -14.27 13.61
N CYS A 66 -20.10 -15.05 12.65
CA CYS A 66 -21.05 -14.55 11.66
C CYS A 66 -22.34 -14.08 12.34
N GLY A 67 -22.73 -12.83 12.10
CA GLY A 67 -23.93 -12.22 12.68
C GLY A 67 -25.27 -12.84 12.26
N TYR A 68 -25.28 -13.79 11.32
CA TYR A 68 -26.51 -14.42 10.87
C TYR A 68 -26.90 -15.66 11.69
N HIS A 69 -26.06 -16.70 11.67
CA HIS A 69 -26.35 -18.00 12.29
C HIS A 69 -25.25 -18.43 13.28
N GLY A 70 -24.31 -17.54 13.58
CA GLY A 70 -23.27 -17.77 14.58
C GLY A 70 -22.17 -18.74 14.16
N LEU A 71 -22.02 -19.08 12.87
CA LEU A 71 -20.83 -19.81 12.43
C LEU A 71 -19.58 -19.01 12.80
N THR A 72 -18.63 -19.67 13.47
CA THR A 72 -17.41 -19.05 13.97
C THR A 72 -16.22 -19.50 13.14
N PHE A 73 -15.40 -18.54 12.69
CA PHE A 73 -14.22 -18.79 11.88
C PHE A 73 -12.96 -18.34 12.62
N ASP A 74 -11.90 -19.14 12.56
CA ASP A 74 -10.59 -18.75 13.08
C ASP A 74 -9.80 -17.90 12.07
N CYS A 75 -8.59 -17.49 12.44
CA CYS A 75 -7.73 -16.66 11.61
C CYS A 75 -7.26 -17.30 10.29
N THR A 76 -7.39 -18.63 10.14
CA THR A 76 -7.10 -19.33 8.89
C THR A 76 -8.32 -19.37 7.96
N GLY A 77 -9.49 -18.98 8.47
CA GLY A 77 -10.78 -19.07 7.80
C GLY A 77 -11.50 -20.41 8.02
N ALA A 78 -10.94 -21.33 8.82
CA ALA A 78 -11.60 -22.58 9.15
C ALA A 78 -12.80 -22.34 10.08
N CYS A 79 -13.93 -22.99 9.81
CA CYS A 79 -15.04 -23.00 10.75
C CYS A 79 -14.66 -23.82 11.99
N VAL A 80 -14.72 -23.17 13.16
CA VAL A 80 -14.38 -23.75 14.48
C VAL A 80 -15.57 -23.74 15.44
N GLY A 81 -16.73 -23.23 15.01
CA GLY A 81 -17.93 -23.18 15.81
C GLY A 81 -19.19 -23.19 14.96
N ALA A 82 -20.15 -24.03 15.36
CA ALA A 82 -21.47 -24.15 14.75
C ALA A 82 -22.53 -24.32 15.85
N PRO A 83 -23.16 -23.24 16.34
CA PRO A 83 -23.99 -23.27 17.54
C PRO A 83 -25.14 -24.28 17.51
N THR A 84 -25.72 -24.50 16.32
CA THR A 84 -26.85 -25.41 16.10
C THR A 84 -26.43 -26.85 15.80
N GLN A 85 -25.14 -27.13 15.58
CA GLN A 85 -24.60 -28.46 15.23
C GLN A 85 -23.47 -28.84 16.19
N ARG A 86 -23.78 -28.87 17.49
CA ARG A 86 -22.81 -29.23 18.54
C ARG A 86 -22.20 -30.62 18.24
N GLY A 87 -20.87 -30.69 18.26
CA GLY A 87 -20.14 -31.93 17.95
C GLY A 87 -19.99 -32.26 16.46
N SER A 88 -20.59 -31.48 15.55
CA SER A 88 -20.55 -31.72 14.11
C SER A 88 -20.23 -30.43 13.33
N ILE A 89 -19.06 -29.86 13.58
CA ILE A 89 -18.58 -28.66 12.87
C ILE A 89 -18.41 -28.97 11.37
N PRO A 90 -19.02 -28.18 10.47
CA PRO A 90 -18.96 -28.42 9.04
C PRO A 90 -17.56 -28.11 8.49
N LYS A 91 -16.73 -29.14 8.30
CA LYS A 91 -15.34 -29.02 7.79
C LYS A 91 -15.21 -28.33 6.42
N ARG A 92 -16.30 -28.30 5.64
CA ARG A 92 -16.35 -27.63 4.32
C ARG A 92 -16.76 -26.15 4.41
N ALA A 93 -17.22 -25.68 5.56
CA ALA A 93 -17.45 -24.26 5.79
C ALA A 93 -16.09 -23.59 6.04
N VAL A 94 -15.49 -23.09 4.97
CA VAL A 94 -14.20 -22.39 5.03
C VAL A 94 -14.38 -21.04 4.36
N VAL A 95 -13.87 -20.01 5.02
CA VAL A 95 -13.74 -18.65 4.48
C VAL A 95 -12.35 -18.54 3.87
N LYS A 96 -12.22 -17.94 2.69
CA LYS A 96 -10.90 -17.71 2.10
C LYS A 96 -10.10 -16.76 3.00
N SER A 97 -8.88 -17.14 3.37
CA SER A 97 -7.92 -16.27 4.05
C SER A 97 -6.89 -15.73 3.06
N TYR A 98 -6.35 -14.55 3.36
CA TYR A 98 -5.36 -13.87 2.53
C TYR A 98 -4.07 -13.66 3.32
N PRO A 99 -2.88 -13.95 2.73
CA PRO A 99 -1.62 -13.54 3.34
C PRO A 99 -1.61 -12.02 3.54
N VAL A 100 -1.21 -11.61 4.74
CA VAL A 100 -1.08 -10.21 5.14
C VAL A 100 0.23 -9.98 5.88
N VAL A 101 0.83 -8.82 5.64
CA VAL A 101 2.10 -8.42 6.27
C VAL A 101 1.94 -7.01 6.82
N ASP A 102 2.35 -6.81 8.06
CA ASP A 102 2.47 -5.48 8.66
C ASP A 102 3.93 -5.03 8.56
N ARG A 103 4.20 -4.08 7.67
CA ARG A 103 5.57 -3.61 7.41
C ARG A 103 5.53 -2.16 6.91
N TYR A 104 6.51 -1.37 7.34
CA TYR A 104 6.67 0.03 6.93
C TYR A 104 5.45 0.92 7.25
N ARG A 105 4.77 0.67 8.38
CA ARG A 105 3.51 1.34 8.80
C ARG A 105 2.34 1.13 7.84
N LEU A 106 2.45 0.19 6.90
CA LEU A 106 1.44 -0.18 5.93
C LEU A 106 0.98 -1.62 6.17
N LEU A 107 -0.32 -1.86 5.95
CA LEU A 107 -0.84 -3.21 5.91
C LEU A 107 -0.84 -3.70 4.47
N TRP A 108 -0.07 -4.75 4.20
CA TRP A 108 0.06 -5.39 2.89
C TRP A 108 -0.85 -6.61 2.80
N ILE A 109 -1.44 -6.84 1.63
CA ILE A 109 -2.27 -8.01 1.34
C ILE A 109 -1.87 -8.64 -0.01
N TRP A 110 -1.87 -9.97 -0.05
CA TRP A 110 -1.70 -10.77 -1.26
C TRP A 110 -3.02 -11.45 -1.61
N MET A 111 -3.54 -11.19 -2.82
CA MET A 111 -4.87 -11.69 -3.23
C MET A 111 -4.82 -12.78 -4.32
N GLY A 112 -3.62 -13.26 -4.64
CA GLY A 112 -3.33 -14.30 -5.62
C GLY A 112 -3.20 -15.68 -5.00
N ASP A 113 -2.33 -16.50 -5.59
CA ASP A 113 -1.98 -17.82 -5.04
C ASP A 113 -1.18 -17.63 -3.74
N PRO A 114 -1.71 -18.01 -2.56
CA PRO A 114 -1.04 -17.80 -1.29
C PRO A 114 0.30 -18.53 -1.20
N LYS A 115 0.53 -19.58 -2.00
CA LYS A 115 1.83 -20.29 -2.04
C LYS A 115 2.95 -19.47 -2.69
N LYS A 116 2.59 -18.41 -3.42
CA LYS A 116 3.51 -17.50 -4.09
C LYS A 116 3.71 -16.20 -3.32
N ALA A 117 3.03 -16.02 -2.20
CA ALA A 117 3.13 -14.82 -1.39
C ALA A 117 4.44 -14.82 -0.60
N ASN A 118 5.48 -14.23 -1.17
CA ASN A 118 6.75 -14.03 -0.49
C ASN A 118 6.82 -12.62 0.11
N PRO A 119 6.87 -12.45 1.45
CA PRO A 119 6.99 -11.13 2.09
C PRO A 119 8.21 -10.33 1.64
N ASP A 120 9.27 -10.97 1.16
CA ASP A 120 10.49 -10.30 0.72
C ASP A 120 10.35 -9.65 -0.67
N ASP A 121 9.22 -9.88 -1.35
CA ASP A 121 8.88 -9.19 -2.60
C ASP A 121 8.31 -7.78 -2.34
N ILE A 122 7.93 -7.45 -1.10
CA ILE A 122 7.58 -6.08 -0.72
C ILE A 122 8.84 -5.22 -0.82
N PHE A 123 8.78 -4.12 -1.59
CA PHE A 123 9.92 -3.24 -1.80
C PHE A 123 10.48 -2.70 -0.47
N GLU A 124 11.78 -2.45 -0.47
CA GLU A 124 12.46 -1.84 0.67
C GLU A 124 12.24 -0.32 0.66
N ILE A 125 11.90 0.23 1.83
CA ILE A 125 11.98 1.67 2.05
C ILE A 125 13.31 1.96 2.71
N GLU A 126 14.23 2.48 1.90
CA GLU A 126 15.55 2.91 2.34
C GLU A 126 15.44 3.88 3.53
N ASN A 127 16.30 3.71 4.53
CA ASN A 127 16.33 4.51 5.77
C ASN A 127 15.07 4.42 6.65
N PHE A 128 14.12 3.53 6.39
CA PHE A 128 12.91 3.44 7.20
C PHE A 128 13.22 3.21 8.69
N ASP A 129 14.13 2.30 9.02
CA ASP A 129 14.52 2.02 10.40
C ASP A 129 15.64 2.94 10.93
N ASN A 130 16.08 3.93 10.14
CA ASN A 130 17.13 4.85 10.55
C ASN A 130 16.56 5.94 11.47
N PRO A 131 17.00 6.03 12.75
CA PRO A 131 16.48 7.03 13.69
C PRO A 131 16.84 8.47 13.34
N GLU A 132 17.79 8.70 12.43
CA GLU A 132 18.12 10.05 11.93
C GLU A 132 17.11 10.57 10.91
N TRP A 133 16.23 9.70 10.42
CA TRP A 133 15.18 10.05 9.47
C TRP A 133 13.84 10.24 10.19
N GLY A 134 13.12 11.29 9.80
CA GLY A 134 11.77 11.54 10.25
C GLY A 134 10.74 10.83 9.36
N TYR A 135 9.59 10.50 9.94
CA TYR A 135 8.44 10.04 9.17
C TYR A 135 7.46 11.18 8.93
N THR A 136 6.99 11.31 7.71
CA THR A 136 5.78 12.09 7.42
C THR A 136 4.56 11.18 7.56
N ASP A 137 3.50 11.69 8.21
CA ASP A 137 2.20 11.04 8.13
C ASP A 137 1.60 11.27 6.74
N GLY A 138 1.19 10.19 6.08
CA GLY A 138 0.51 10.30 4.79
C GLY A 138 -1.01 10.36 4.94
N GLY A 139 -1.68 10.34 3.78
CA GLY A 139 -3.14 10.36 3.68
C GLY A 139 -3.66 9.28 2.73
N VAL A 140 -4.98 9.18 2.64
CA VAL A 140 -5.67 8.33 1.65
C VAL A 140 -6.57 9.24 0.83
N LEU A 141 -6.43 9.19 -0.49
CA LEU A 141 -7.27 9.95 -1.42
C LEU A 141 -8.06 8.98 -2.31
N PRO A 142 -9.39 8.89 -2.16
CA PRO A 142 -10.22 8.16 -3.10
C PRO A 142 -10.24 8.86 -4.46
N ILE A 143 -9.96 8.11 -5.53
CA ILE A 143 -9.99 8.63 -6.91
C ILE A 143 -10.87 7.71 -7.75
N GLU A 144 -11.91 8.25 -8.36
CA GLU A 144 -12.87 7.51 -9.19
C GLU A 144 -12.31 7.26 -10.60
N CYS A 145 -11.23 6.49 -10.71
CA CYS A 145 -10.64 6.11 -11.98
C CYS A 145 -10.05 4.69 -11.95
N ASN A 146 -9.68 4.16 -13.11
CA ASN A 146 -8.83 2.98 -13.15
C ASN A 146 -7.46 3.32 -12.54
N TYR A 147 -6.97 2.48 -11.63
CA TYR A 147 -5.72 2.70 -10.91
C TYR A 147 -4.51 2.94 -11.83
N LEU A 148 -4.51 2.39 -13.05
CA LEU A 148 -3.44 2.60 -14.03
C LEU A 148 -3.30 4.06 -14.45
N TRP A 149 -4.37 4.86 -14.44
CA TRP A 149 -4.26 6.30 -14.73
C TRP A 149 -3.48 7.04 -13.65
N VAL A 150 -3.60 6.61 -12.39
CA VAL A 150 -2.81 7.15 -11.28
C VAL A 150 -1.36 6.69 -11.42
N VAL A 151 -1.13 5.45 -11.84
CA VAL A 151 0.21 4.93 -12.12
C VAL A 151 0.89 5.74 -13.23
N ASP A 152 0.20 6.00 -14.34
CA ASP A 152 0.72 6.82 -15.45
C ASP A 152 1.06 8.24 -14.96
N ASN A 153 0.17 8.85 -14.18
CA ASN A 153 0.41 10.18 -13.62
C ASN A 153 1.64 10.21 -12.70
N LEU A 154 1.80 9.20 -11.84
CA LEU A 154 2.92 9.13 -10.90
C LEU A 154 4.22 8.62 -11.53
N LEU A 155 4.22 8.14 -12.77
CA LEU A 155 5.44 7.74 -13.48
C LEU A 155 5.97 8.84 -14.41
N ASP A 156 5.16 9.84 -14.74
CA ASP A 156 5.51 10.91 -15.68
C ASP A 156 5.85 12.23 -14.95
N PRO A 157 7.12 12.57 -14.72
CA PRO A 157 7.49 13.87 -14.15
C PRO A 157 7.31 15.05 -15.11
N SER A 158 7.00 14.85 -16.40
CA SER A 158 6.87 15.97 -17.36
C SER A 158 5.70 16.90 -17.01
N HIS A 159 4.64 16.37 -16.39
CA HIS A 159 3.50 17.18 -15.95
C HIS A 159 3.84 18.16 -14.82
N VAL A 160 4.99 17.98 -14.14
CA VAL A 160 5.41 18.83 -13.01
C VAL A 160 5.57 20.27 -13.41
N ALA A 161 6.10 20.55 -14.60
CA ALA A 161 6.27 21.91 -15.11
C ALA A 161 4.93 22.66 -15.29
N TRP A 162 3.83 21.94 -15.46
CA TRP A 162 2.55 22.51 -15.88
C TRP A 162 1.48 22.47 -14.79
N VAL A 163 1.40 21.38 -14.03
CA VAL A 163 0.37 21.17 -13.00
C VAL A 163 0.85 21.66 -11.63
N HIS A 164 2.15 21.57 -11.35
CA HIS A 164 2.74 21.79 -10.03
C HIS A 164 3.55 23.10 -9.96
N VAL A 165 3.09 24.14 -10.67
CA VAL A 165 3.80 25.42 -10.86
C VAL A 165 4.17 26.10 -9.54
N THR A 166 3.32 25.98 -8.52
CA THR A 166 3.49 26.63 -7.21
C THR A 166 4.20 25.77 -6.18
N SER A 167 4.58 24.52 -6.50
CA SER A 167 5.12 23.55 -5.55
C SER A 167 6.44 22.93 -6.02
N PHE A 168 6.36 22.08 -7.04
CA PHE A 168 7.47 21.21 -7.47
C PHE A 168 8.16 21.70 -8.75
N ALA A 169 7.47 22.50 -9.56
CA ALA A 169 8.05 23.11 -10.74
C ALA A 169 9.24 24.03 -10.38
N GLY A 170 10.13 24.22 -11.34
CA GLY A 170 11.23 25.20 -11.26
C GLY A 170 12.08 25.15 -12.53
N SER A 171 13.15 25.94 -12.60
CA SER A 171 14.06 25.94 -13.75
C SER A 171 14.53 24.52 -14.08
N GLY A 172 14.53 24.17 -15.37
CA GLY A 172 14.90 22.85 -15.86
C GLY A 172 13.79 21.81 -15.79
N THR A 173 12.58 22.13 -15.32
CA THR A 173 11.50 21.14 -15.26
C THR A 173 10.78 20.91 -16.59
N ASP A 174 10.83 21.89 -17.48
CA ASP A 174 10.12 21.96 -18.75
C ASP A 174 10.96 21.54 -19.97
N ASP A 175 12.28 21.56 -19.86
CA ASP A 175 13.20 21.34 -21.00
C ASP A 175 14.26 20.25 -20.78
N GLN A 176 14.55 19.85 -19.53
CA GLN A 176 15.56 18.82 -19.26
C GLN A 176 15.05 17.43 -19.63
N PRO A 177 15.79 16.66 -20.46
CA PRO A 177 15.42 15.30 -20.83
C PRO A 177 15.25 14.37 -19.63
N LEU A 178 14.44 13.32 -19.82
CA LEU A 178 14.22 12.27 -18.84
C LEU A 178 15.03 11.03 -19.22
N ASP A 179 15.69 10.46 -18.22
CA ASP A 179 16.30 9.14 -18.28
C ASP A 179 15.27 8.08 -17.91
N LEU A 180 15.23 7.00 -18.69
CA LEU A 180 14.35 5.86 -18.47
C LEU A 180 15.17 4.61 -18.22
N GLU A 181 14.87 3.94 -17.11
CA GLU A 181 15.47 2.66 -16.76
C GLU A 181 14.38 1.63 -16.50
N LYS A 182 14.48 0.48 -17.17
CA LYS A 182 13.62 -0.67 -16.88
C LYS A 182 14.30 -1.54 -15.84
N THR A 183 13.60 -1.85 -14.76
CA THR A 183 14.07 -2.76 -13.71
C THR A 183 13.33 -4.09 -13.78
N GLU A 184 13.74 -5.07 -12.98
CA GLU A 184 13.00 -6.33 -12.83
C GLU A 184 11.61 -6.12 -12.22
N LYS A 185 11.46 -5.08 -11.38
CA LYS A 185 10.25 -4.81 -10.58
C LYS A 185 9.37 -3.71 -11.17
N GLY A 186 9.82 -3.01 -12.22
CA GLY A 186 9.05 -1.97 -12.89
C GLY A 186 9.91 -1.02 -13.73
N VAL A 187 9.69 0.29 -13.58
CA VAL A 187 10.32 1.34 -14.39
C VAL A 187 10.68 2.53 -13.52
N ILE A 188 11.87 3.11 -13.76
CA ILE A 188 12.33 4.36 -13.17
C ILE A 188 12.38 5.41 -14.27
N VAL A 189 11.82 6.58 -13.98
CA VAL A 189 11.94 7.80 -14.78
C VAL A 189 12.60 8.86 -13.91
N SER A 190 13.73 9.39 -14.36
CA SER A 190 14.48 10.34 -13.55
C SER A 190 15.19 11.40 -14.38
N ARG A 191 15.66 12.45 -13.71
CA ARG A 191 16.64 13.39 -14.26
C ARG A 191 17.35 14.13 -13.13
N TRP A 192 18.56 14.57 -13.42
CA TRP A 192 19.23 15.61 -12.64
C TRP A 192 18.99 16.98 -13.28
N ILE A 193 18.83 17.98 -12.42
CA ILE A 193 18.77 19.39 -12.79
C ILE A 193 19.87 20.07 -11.99
N TYR A 194 20.87 20.60 -12.68
CA TYR A 194 22.11 21.10 -12.07
C TYR A 194 22.11 22.63 -11.92
N ASP A 195 22.68 23.10 -10.81
CA ASP A 195 22.91 24.52 -10.52
C ASP A 195 21.67 25.40 -10.76
N GLN A 196 20.52 24.97 -10.23
CA GLN A 196 19.26 25.75 -10.28
C GLN A 196 18.74 26.05 -8.88
N PRO A 197 17.92 27.09 -8.69
CA PRO A 197 17.27 27.33 -7.41
C PRO A 197 16.44 26.11 -6.96
N PRO A 198 16.35 25.83 -5.65
CA PRO A 198 15.44 24.82 -5.11
C PRO A 198 13.99 25.08 -5.53
N SER A 199 13.19 24.01 -5.64
CA SER A 199 11.76 24.19 -5.97
C SER A 199 11.01 24.92 -4.85
N PRO A 200 9.88 25.60 -5.15
CA PRO A 200 9.13 26.37 -4.17
C PRO A 200 8.81 25.64 -2.87
N TYR A 201 8.47 24.35 -2.95
CA TYR A 201 8.16 23.52 -1.79
C TYR A 201 9.40 23.18 -0.93
N TYR A 202 10.55 22.93 -1.55
CA TYR A 202 11.75 22.46 -0.86
C TYR A 202 12.72 23.57 -0.43
N LYS A 203 12.56 24.80 -0.94
CA LYS A 203 13.49 25.92 -0.67
C LYS A 203 13.72 26.20 0.81
N ASP A 204 12.71 26.01 1.65
CA ASP A 204 12.79 26.28 3.09
C ASP A 204 13.15 25.01 3.91
N LEU A 205 13.28 23.86 3.23
CA LEU A 205 13.59 22.56 3.84
C LEU A 205 15.05 22.15 3.64
N VAL A 206 15.72 22.67 2.61
CA VAL A 206 17.14 22.42 2.36
C VAL A 206 18.01 23.08 3.44
N LYS A 207 19.13 22.42 3.78
CA LYS A 207 20.06 22.87 4.83
C LYS A 207 21.21 23.74 4.31
N PHE A 208 21.10 24.24 3.09
CA PHE A 208 22.12 25.04 2.40
C PHE A 208 21.48 26.22 1.69
N GLU A 209 22.28 27.21 1.33
CA GLU A 209 21.83 28.43 0.65
C GLU A 209 22.19 28.42 -0.84
N GLY A 210 21.42 29.15 -1.65
CA GLY A 210 21.68 29.32 -3.08
C GLY A 210 21.09 28.22 -3.95
N ASN A 211 21.73 27.99 -5.11
CA ASN A 211 21.34 26.97 -6.07
C ASN A 211 21.61 25.56 -5.53
N CYS A 212 21.03 24.55 -6.19
CA CYS A 212 21.20 23.13 -5.91
C CYS A 212 21.35 22.32 -7.19
N ASP A 213 21.96 21.15 -7.04
CA ASP A 213 21.67 20.03 -7.91
C ASP A 213 20.48 19.29 -7.31
N ARG A 214 19.49 18.97 -8.14
CA ARG A 214 18.31 18.24 -7.69
C ARG A 214 17.98 17.07 -8.59
N LYS A 215 17.68 15.93 -7.97
CA LYS A 215 17.20 14.73 -8.66
C LYS A 215 15.69 14.62 -8.52
N GLN A 216 15.02 14.54 -9.66
CA GLN A 216 13.66 14.03 -9.74
C GLN A 216 13.75 12.54 -10.04
N HIS A 217 13.28 11.69 -9.13
CA HIS A 217 13.26 10.24 -9.29
C HIS A 217 11.84 9.75 -9.05
N TYR A 218 11.25 9.13 -10.08
CA TYR A 218 9.92 8.56 -10.05
C TYR A 218 10.04 7.09 -10.43
N GLU A 219 9.73 6.21 -9.50
CA GLU A 219 9.82 4.77 -9.71
C GLU A 219 8.46 4.14 -9.55
N MET A 220 8.02 3.41 -10.57
CA MET A 220 6.83 2.58 -10.53
C MET A 220 7.25 1.14 -10.31
N CYS A 221 6.82 0.56 -9.19
CA CYS A 221 6.91 -0.86 -8.93
C CYS A 221 5.57 -1.54 -9.20
N ILE A 222 5.62 -2.70 -9.84
CA ILE A 222 4.44 -3.55 -10.06
C ILE A 222 3.84 -3.94 -8.68
N PRO A 223 2.52 -3.87 -8.50
CA PRO A 223 1.50 -3.70 -9.54
C PRO A 223 1.02 -2.26 -9.76
N GLY A 224 1.55 -1.27 -9.05
CA GLY A 224 1.06 0.12 -9.07
C GLY A 224 1.48 0.91 -7.82
N ILE A 225 2.72 0.74 -7.41
CA ILE A 225 3.34 1.39 -6.24
C ILE A 225 4.29 2.46 -6.78
N ALA A 226 4.21 3.67 -6.26
CA ALA A 226 5.13 4.75 -6.62
C ALA A 226 6.15 4.99 -5.49
N LEU A 227 7.43 5.00 -5.85
CA LEU A 227 8.57 5.37 -5.02
C LEU A 227 9.21 6.63 -5.59
N ASN A 228 8.93 7.77 -4.95
CA ASN A 228 9.46 9.05 -5.41
C ASN A 228 10.59 9.50 -4.48
N LYS A 229 11.76 9.83 -5.07
CA LYS A 229 12.87 10.43 -4.34
C LYS A 229 13.09 11.85 -4.86
N SER A 230 13.12 12.80 -3.93
CA SER A 230 13.48 14.19 -4.17
C SER A 230 14.82 14.45 -3.49
N VAL A 231 15.91 14.45 -4.25
CA VAL A 231 17.25 14.67 -3.74
C VAL A 231 17.68 16.10 -4.04
N TYR A 232 18.24 16.78 -3.05
CA TYR A 232 18.77 18.14 -3.16
C TYR A 232 20.16 18.19 -2.55
N THR A 233 21.14 18.62 -3.33
CA THR A 233 22.53 18.73 -2.90
C THR A 233 23.12 20.07 -3.33
N PRO A 234 24.21 20.55 -2.68
CA PRO A 234 24.93 21.72 -3.16
C PRO A 234 25.41 21.55 -4.62
N PRO A 235 25.58 22.64 -5.39
CA PRO A 235 25.99 22.54 -6.78
C PRO A 235 27.31 21.78 -6.97
N GLY A 236 27.36 20.89 -7.96
CA GLY A 236 28.50 20.04 -8.29
C GLY A 236 28.66 18.79 -7.41
N THR A 237 27.64 18.42 -6.64
CA THR A 237 27.69 17.27 -5.72
C THR A 237 26.59 16.22 -5.97
N GLY A 238 25.73 16.44 -6.97
CA GLY A 238 24.74 15.47 -7.46
C GLY A 238 25.29 14.42 -8.41
#